data_AF-X1H2E5-F1
#
_entry.id   AF-X1H2E5-F1
#
_cell.length_a   1.000
_cell.length_b   1.000
_cell.length_c   1.000
_cell.angle_alpha   90.00
_cell.angle_beta   90.00
_cell.angle_gamma   90.00
#
_symmetry.space_group_name_H-M   'P 1'
#
loop_
_entity.id
_entity.type
_entity.pdbx_description
1 polymer ?
#
loop_
_entity_poly.entity_id
_entity_poly.type
_entity_poly.pdbx_seq_one_letter_code
_entity_poly.pdbx_strand_id
1 'polypeptide(L)' 'MKSLTEHLFFNTDKRREFINITPPVEALVEKSGVKEGLCLVNAMHITASVFI' A
#
# COMPACT_ATOMS: atom_id res chain seq x y z
N MET A 1 -6.13 5.24 20.27
CA MET A 1 -6.39 4.86 18.87
C MET A 1 -5.03 4.60 18.22
N LYS A 2 -4.81 3.42 17.64
CA LYS A 2 -3.56 3.12 16.93
C LYS A 2 -3.69 3.57 15.48
N SER A 3 -2.63 4.12 14.91
CA SER A 3 -2.52 4.43 13.49
C SER A 3 -1.10 4.15 13.03
N LEU A 4 -0.96 3.74 11.78
CA LEU A 4 0.31 3.57 11.10
C LEU A 4 0.17 4.16 9.70
N THR A 5 1.12 4.99 9.31
CA THR A 5 1.20 5.58 7.97
C THR A 5 2.57 5.29 7.40
N GLU A 6 2.61 4.69 6.22
CA GLU A 6 3.83 4.28 5.54
C GLU A 6 3.71 4.58 4.05
N HIS A 7 4.83 4.90 3.41
CA HIS A 7 4.89 5.22 1.99
C HIS A 7 5.68 4.15 1.25
N LEU A 8 5.02 3.47 0.31
CA LEU A 8 5.69 2.53 -0.60
C LEU A 8 6.13 3.29 -1.85
N PHE A 9 7.44 3.22 -2.16
CA PHE A 9 8.04 3.85 -3.32
C PHE A 9 8.26 2.83 -4.42
N PHE A 10 7.94 3.22 -5.65
CA PHE A 10 8.10 2.38 -6.83
C PHE A 10 8.77 3.18 -7.94
N ASN A 11 9.71 2.55 -8.64
CA ASN A 11 10.26 3.04 -9.89
C ASN A 11 10.07 1.94 -10.93
N THR A 12 9.11 2.11 -11.83
CA THR A 12 8.72 1.11 -12.84
C THR A 12 9.64 1.19 -14.05
N ASP A 13 10.07 0.04 -14.57
CA ASP A 13 10.93 -0.03 -15.76
C ASP A 13 10.14 0.22 -17.05
N LYS A 14 8.82 0.00 -17.01
CA LYS A 14 7.92 0.15 -18.15
C LYS A 14 6.89 1.23 -17.92
N ARG A 15 6.40 1.84 -19.02
CA ARG A 15 5.30 2.83 -18.98
C ARG A 15 4.02 2.29 -18.30
N ARG A 16 3.77 0.98 -18.37
CA ARG A 16 2.65 0.30 -17.72
C ARG A 16 3.17 -0.98 -17.09
N GLU A 17 2.92 -1.14 -15.80
CA GLU A 17 3.41 -2.27 -15.02
C GLU A 17 2.42 -2.56 -13.88
N PHE A 18 2.25 -3.84 -13.56
CA PHE A 18 1.43 -4.29 -12.44
C PHE A 18 2.37 -4.83 -11.37
N ILE A 19 2.35 -4.22 -10.19
CA ILE A 19 3.19 -4.62 -9.06
C ILE A 19 2.29 -5.20 -7.97
N ASN A 20 2.58 -6.42 -7.55
CA ASN A 20 1.90 -7.03 -6.41
C ASN A 20 2.42 -6.41 -5.10
N ILE A 21 1.56 -5.66 -4.42
CA ILE A 21 1.86 -5.00 -3.15
C ILE A 21 1.20 -5.67 -1.94
N THR A 22 0.52 -6.81 -2.10
CA THR A 22 -0.11 -7.54 -0.98
C THR A 22 0.92 -7.89 0.11
N PRO A 23 2.11 -8.44 -0.19
CA PRO A 23 3.08 -8.80 0.85
C PRO A 23 3.56 -7.61 1.70
N PRO A 24 3.99 -6.46 1.15
CA PRO A 24 4.36 -5.32 1.99
C PRO A 24 3.16 -4.72 2.73
N VAL A 25 1.95 -4.70 2.16
CA VAL A 25 0.75 -4.21 2.87
C VAL A 25 0.41 -5.09 4.06
N GLU A 26 0.48 -6.42 3.92
CA GLU A 26 0.23 -7.37 5.01
C GLU A 26 1.22 -7.19 6.16
N ALA A 27 2.52 -7.03 5.86
CA ALA A 27 3.54 -6.75 6.87
C ALA A 27 3.27 -5.43 7.62
N LEU A 28 2.72 -4.41 6.94
CA LEU A 28 2.33 -3.16 7.57
C LEU A 28 1.10 -3.31 8.46
N VAL A 29 0.11 -4.11 8.06
CA VAL A 29 -1.05 -4.43 8.89
C VAL A 29 -0.60 -5.14 10.17
N GLU A 30 0.28 -6.13 10.07
CA GLU A 30 0.86 -6.81 11.24
C GLU A 30 1.64 -5.82 12.13
N LYS A 31 2.54 -5.02 11.54
CA LYS A 31 3.33 -3.99 12.24
C LYS A 31 2.44 -2.97 12.96
N SER A 32 1.27 -2.63 12.42
CA SER A 32 0.35 -1.66 13.03
C SER A 32 -0.20 -2.14 14.38
N GLY A 33 -0.26 -3.46 14.60
CA GLY A 33 -0.88 -4.07 15.77
C GLY A 33 -2.35 -3.68 15.98
N VAL A 34 -3.04 -3.25 14.92
CA VAL A 34 -4.50 -3.02 14.88
C VAL A 34 -5.17 -4.37 14.66
N LYS A 35 -6.08 -4.75 15.58
CA LYS A 35 -6.83 -6.02 15.48
C LYS A 35 -8.10 -5.90 14.64
N GLU A 36 -8.80 -4.77 14.77
CA GLU A 36 -10.04 -4.45 14.08
C GLU A 36 -9.96 -2.99 13.62
N GLY A 37 -10.17 -2.72 12.34
CA GLY A 37 -10.01 -1.38 11.78
C GLY A 37 -10.12 -1.31 10.26
N LEU A 38 -9.65 -0.20 9.70
CA LEU A 38 -9.64 0.06 8.26
C LEU A 38 -8.19 0.21 7.77
N CYS A 39 -7.91 -0.32 6.59
CA CYS A 39 -6.64 -0.14 5.88
C CYS A 39 -6.90 0.64 4.57
N LEU A 40 -6.42 1.89 4.50
CA LEU A 40 -6.48 2.69 3.29
C LEU A 40 -5.19 2.49 2.49
N VAL A 41 -5.33 2.13 1.22
CA VAL A 41 -4.21 2.04 0.27
C VAL A 41 -4.59 2.84 -0.96
N ASN A 42 -3.85 3.92 -1.24
CA ASN A 42 -4.10 4.78 -2.39
C ASN A 42 -2.80 5.13 -3.11
N ALA A 43 -2.89 5.31 -4.43
CA ALA A 43 -1.80 5.92 -5.18
C ALA A 43 -1.79 7.44 -4.93
N MET A 44 -0.62 8.00 -4.63
CA MET A 44 -0.43 9.44 -4.48
C MET A 44 -0.20 10.17 -5.83
N HIS A 45 -0.18 9.41 -6.93
CA HIS A 45 -0.03 9.91 -8.29
C HIS A 45 -1.31 9.68 -9.09
N ILE A 46 -1.78 10.71 -9.79
CA ILE A 46 -3.05 10.69 -10.56
C ILE A 46 -3.03 9.78 -11.80
N THR A 47 -1.84 9.32 -12.20
CA THR A 47 -1.62 8.43 -13.35
C THR A 47 -1.34 6.98 -12.92
N ALA A 48 -1.49 6.66 -11.63
CA ALA A 48 -1.37 5.32 -11.07
C ALA A 48 -2.68 4.90 -10.38
N SER A 49 -2.83 3.61 -10.09
CA SER A 49 -4.02 3.09 -9.43
C SER A 49 -3.66 1.96 -8.47
N VAL A 50 -4.44 1.82 -7.41
CA VAL A 50 -4.44 0.65 -6.52
C VAL A 50 -5.78 -0.04 -6.73
N PHE A 51 -5.74 -1.34 -7.03
CA PHE A 51 -6.92 -2.15 -7.30
C PHE A 51 -6.70 -3.59 -6.82
N ILE A 52 -7.78 -4.37 -6.76
CA ILE A 52 -7.83 -5.79 -6.38
C ILE A 52 -8.35 -6.59 -7.56
#